data_AF-A0A368D5M4-F1
#
_entry.id   AF-A0A368D5M4-F1
#
_cell.length_a   1.000
_cell.length_b   1.000
_cell.length_c   1.000
_cell.angle_alpha   90.00
_cell.angle_beta   90.00
_cell.angle_gamma   90.00
#
_symmetry.space_group_name_H-M   'P 1'
#
loop_
_entity.id
_entity.type
_entity.pdbx_description
1 polymer ?
#
loop_
_entity_poly.entity_id
_entity_poly.type
_entity_poly.pdbx_seq_one_letter_code
_entity_poly.pdbx_strand_id
1 'polypeptide(L)'
;MKLIFNFKNSMNQNKIAILGCGWLGLPLAKKLISKNFIVRGSTTSKEKISILENENIDPFLITLDKEFDKKKLSEFLKNIDVLIINIPPKIRSYKNVDYYNKIEKILLCNNCDKINNIIFISS
;
A
#
# COMPACT_ATOMS: atom_id res chain seq x y z
N MET A 1 5.75 -32.72 -30.54
CA MET A 1 5.91 -31.25 -30.55
C MET A 1 4.52 -30.62 -30.53
N LYS A 2 3.91 -30.47 -29.35
CA LYS A 2 2.60 -29.80 -29.20
C LYS A 2 2.86 -28.35 -28.82
N LEU A 3 2.69 -27.45 -29.79
CA LEU A 3 2.48 -26.04 -29.54
C LEU A 3 1.12 -25.90 -28.87
N ILE A 4 1.11 -25.74 -27.55
CA ILE A 4 -0.09 -25.28 -26.83
C ILE A 4 0.03 -23.76 -26.79
N PHE A 5 -0.62 -23.10 -27.75
CA PHE A 5 -1.02 -21.71 -27.58
C PHE A 5 -2.07 -21.68 -26.46
N ASN A 6 -1.65 -21.33 -25.25
CA ASN A 6 -2.60 -20.96 -24.21
C ASN A 6 -2.89 -19.47 -24.34
N PHE A 7 -4.17 -19.19 -24.62
CA PHE A 7 -4.81 -17.89 -24.65
C PHE A 7 -4.30 -16.98 -23.54
N LYS A 8 -4.13 -15.69 -23.86
CA LYS A 8 -3.98 -14.63 -22.87
C LYS A 8 -5.08 -14.78 -21.82
N ASN A 9 -4.73 -15.23 -20.62
CA ASN A 9 -5.53 -14.95 -19.44
C ASN A 9 -5.47 -13.44 -19.26
N SER A 10 -6.47 -12.71 -19.74
CA SER A 10 -6.70 -11.33 -19.30
C SER A 10 -7.30 -11.36 -17.89
N MET A 11 -6.55 -11.92 -16.94
CA MET A 11 -6.79 -11.66 -15.52
C MET A 11 -6.09 -10.34 -15.26
N ASN A 12 -6.83 -9.23 -15.21
CA ASN A 12 -6.32 -8.05 -14.52
C ASN A 12 -6.11 -8.48 -13.05
N GLN A 13 -4.88 -8.83 -12.69
CA GLN A 13 -4.53 -9.04 -11.29
C GLN A 13 -4.66 -7.69 -10.61
N ASN A 14 -5.64 -7.55 -9.71
CA ASN A 14 -5.84 -6.28 -9.01
C ASN A 14 -4.58 -5.93 -8.22
N LYS A 15 -4.17 -4.67 -8.35
CA LYS A 15 -3.06 -4.08 -7.63
C LYS A 15 -3.58 -3.44 -6.35
N ILE A 16 -3.04 -3.91 -5.23
CA ILE A 16 -3.42 -3.45 -3.89
C ILE A 16 -2.24 -2.71 -3.29
N ALA A 17 -2.47 -1.47 -2.86
CA ALA A 17 -1.50 -0.69 -2.10
C ALA A 17 -1.86 -0.76 -0.61
N ILE A 18 -0.92 -1.22 0.22
CA ILE A 18 -1.06 -1.27 1.67
C ILE A 18 -0.18 -0.18 2.27
N LEU A 19 -0.81 0.90 2.71
CA LEU A 19 -0.14 1.99 3.41
C LEU A 19 0.06 1.58 4.88
N GLY A 20 1.29 1.25 5.27
CA GLY A 20 1.60 0.68 6.59
C GLY A 20 1.73 -0.84 6.60
N CYS A 21 2.73 -1.37 5.88
CA CYS A 21 3.08 -2.79 5.81
C CYS A 21 3.89 -3.28 7.04
N GLY A 22 3.42 -2.92 8.24
CA GLY A 22 4.02 -3.30 9.52
C GLY A 22 3.47 -4.63 10.06
N TRP A 23 3.30 -4.71 11.38
CA TRP A 23 2.86 -5.92 12.10
C TRP A 23 1.57 -6.57 11.56
N LEU A 24 0.59 -5.75 11.15
CA LEU A 24 -0.66 -6.22 10.53
C LEU A 24 -0.61 -6.21 9.00
N GLY A 25 0.07 -5.23 8.42
CA GLY A 25 0.08 -5.04 6.97
C GLY A 25 0.90 -6.11 6.25
N LEU A 26 1.98 -6.58 6.86
CA LEU A 26 2.83 -7.65 6.33
C LEU A 26 2.09 -8.99 6.21
N PRO A 27 1.48 -9.56 7.27
CA PRO A 27 0.73 -10.81 7.12
C PRO A 27 -0.47 -10.67 6.17
N LEU A 28 -1.12 -9.50 6.13
CA LEU A 28 -2.16 -9.20 5.14
C LEU A 28 -1.61 -9.24 3.71
N ALA A 29 -0.48 -8.57 3.45
CA ALA A 29 0.19 -8.56 2.15
C ALA A 29 0.50 -9.98 1.68
N LYS A 30 1.08 -10.81 2.54
CA LYS A 30 1.39 -12.22 2.24
C LYS A 30 0.13 -13.01 1.86
N LYS A 31 -0.98 -12.79 2.58
CA LYS A 31 -2.26 -13.46 2.28
C LYS A 31 -2.88 -13.02 0.96
N LEU A 32 -2.70 -11.75 0.58
CA LEU A 32 -3.17 -11.22 -0.70
C LEU A 32 -2.30 -11.75 -1.85
N ILE A 33 -0.99 -11.79 -1.69
CA ILE A 33 -0.07 -12.41 -2.65
C ILE A 33 -0.41 -13.90 -2.84
N SER A 34 -0.71 -14.64 -1.76
CA SER A 34 -1.13 -16.05 -1.86
C SER A 34 -2.48 -16.24 -2.56
N LYS A 35 -3.22 -15.16 -2.83
CA LYS A 35 -4.46 -15.11 -3.59
C LYS A 35 -4.25 -14.53 -5.00
N ASN A 36 -3.00 -14.44 -5.46
CA ASN A 36 -2.60 -13.92 -6.76
C ASN A 36 -2.89 -12.42 -6.98
N PHE A 37 -2.95 -11.62 -5.92
CA PHE A 37 -2.95 -10.15 -6.03
C PHE A 37 -1.52 -9.62 -6.17
N ILE A 38 -1.37 -8.50 -6.87
CA ILE A 38 -0.11 -7.73 -6.89
C ILE A 38 -0.17 -6.75 -5.72
N VAL A 39 0.82 -6.79 -4.84
CA VAL A 39 0.79 -5.98 -3.62
C VAL A 39 1.96 -5.00 -3.60
N ARG A 40 1.64 -3.72 -3.41
CA ARG A 40 2.59 -2.70 -2.95
C ARG A 40 2.47 -2.50 -1.46
N GLY A 41 3.59 -2.45 -0.75
CA GLY A 41 3.61 -2.24 0.69
C GLY A 41 4.46 -1.05 1.06
N SER A 42 3.93 -0.13 1.88
CA SER A 42 4.73 0.98 2.39
C SER A 42 5.30 0.73 3.78
N THR A 43 6.46 1.31 4.06
CA THR A 43 7.10 1.34 5.37
C THR A 43 7.76 2.70 5.59
N THR A 44 7.98 3.09 6.85
CA THR A 44 8.80 4.27 7.20
C THR A 44 10.26 3.90 7.48
N SER A 45 10.56 2.61 7.61
CA SER A 45 11.87 2.05 7.97
C SER A 45 12.58 1.53 6.73
N LYS A 46 13.77 2.05 6.44
CA LYS A 46 14.60 1.62 5.29
C LYS A 46 15.02 0.16 5.40
N GLU A 47 15.36 -0.28 6.62
CA GLU A 47 15.76 -1.64 6.95
C GLU A 47 14.66 -2.69 6.66
N LYS A 48 13.40 -2.27 6.55
CA LYS A 48 12.28 -3.18 6.23
C LYS A 48 12.04 -3.35 4.73
N ILE A 49 12.69 -2.57 3.87
CA ILE A 49 12.49 -2.66 2.42
C ILE A 49 12.83 -4.07 1.92
N SER A 50 14.01 -4.60 2.27
CA SER A 50 14.41 -5.95 1.85
C SER A 50 13.52 -7.05 2.42
N ILE A 51 12.92 -6.85 3.60
CA ILE A 51 11.95 -7.79 4.17
C ILE A 51 10.70 -7.86 3.28
N LEU A 52 10.21 -6.73 2.79
CA LEU A 52 9.05 -6.68 1.91
C LEU A 52 9.38 -7.32 0.54
N GLU A 53 10.55 -7.01 -0.03
CA GLU A 53 11.00 -7.59 -1.31
C GLU A 53 11.09 -9.11 -1.24
N ASN A 54 11.67 -9.66 -0.17
CA ASN A 54 11.79 -11.10 0.05
C ASN A 54 10.43 -11.82 0.15
N GLU A 55 9.36 -11.08 0.47
CA GLU A 55 7.99 -11.58 0.55
C GLU A 55 7.19 -11.32 -0.74
N ASN A 56 7.87 -10.93 -1.83
CA ASN A 56 7.29 -10.57 -3.13
C ASN A 56 6.35 -9.35 -3.09
N ILE A 57 6.59 -8.43 -2.17
CA ILE A 57 5.86 -7.17 -2.04
C ILE A 57 6.67 -6.08 -2.73
N ASP A 58 6.06 -5.28 -3.60
CA ASP A 58 6.68 -4.10 -4.22
C ASP A 58 6.80 -2.97 -3.17
N PRO A 59 8.02 -2.67 -2.67
CA PRO A 59 8.20 -1.90 -1.45
C PRO A 59 8.27 -0.39 -1.71
N PHE A 60 7.70 0.42 -0.80
CA PHE A 60 7.80 1.88 -0.86
C PHE A 60 8.18 2.47 0.50
N LEU A 61 9.20 3.33 0.53
CA LEU A 61 9.53 4.11 1.71
C LEU A 61 8.66 5.37 1.76
N ILE A 62 7.56 5.32 2.51
CA ILE A 62 6.59 6.42 2.64
C ILE A 62 6.53 6.88 4.10
N THR A 63 6.70 8.18 4.31
CA THR A 63 6.45 8.87 5.57
C THR A 63 5.38 9.93 5.35
N LEU A 64 4.48 10.12 6.32
CA LEU A 64 3.42 11.13 6.30
C LEU A 64 3.70 12.27 7.28
N ASP A 65 4.93 12.35 7.78
CA ASP A 65 5.33 13.30 8.83
C ASP A 65 6.00 14.54 8.19
N LYS A 66 7.04 15.11 8.81
CA LYS A 66 7.75 16.29 8.31
C LYS A 66 8.49 16.05 6.98
N GLU A 67 8.95 14.81 6.77
CA GLU A 67 9.66 14.39 5.55
C GLU A 67 8.71 13.90 4.44
N PHE A 68 7.43 14.30 4.50
CA PHE A 68 6.43 13.87 3.54
C PHE A 68 6.81 14.27 2.11
N ASP A 69 6.86 13.28 1.23
CA ASP A 69 7.13 13.45 -0.20
C ASP A 69 5.88 13.06 -1.00
N LYS A 70 5.18 14.10 -1.51
CA LYS A 70 3.98 13.94 -2.33
C LYS A 70 4.24 13.13 -3.61
N LYS A 71 5.44 13.22 -4.20
CA LYS A 71 5.77 12.49 -5.43
C LYS A 71 5.88 11.00 -5.15
N LYS A 72 6.57 10.61 -4.07
CA LYS A 72 6.65 9.20 -3.65
C LYS A 72 5.28 8.60 -3.32
N LEU A 73 4.42 9.35 -2.63
CA LEU A 73 3.06 8.90 -2.37
C LEU A 73 2.27 8.72 -3.68
N SER A 74 2.40 9.67 -4.61
CA SER A 74 1.71 9.59 -5.91
C SER A 74 2.19 8.41 -6.77
N GLU A 75 3.48 8.07 -6.68
CA GLU A 75 4.08 6.92 -7.34
C GLU A 75 3.61 5.59 -6.73
N PHE A 76 3.62 5.49 -5.40
CA PHE A 76 3.07 4.36 -4.65
C PHE A 76 1.62 4.05 -5.07
N LEU A 77 0.80 5.09 -5.21
CA LEU A 77 -0.62 5.00 -5.54
C LEU A 77 -0.93 4.97 -7.05
N LYS A 78 0.09 4.95 -7.92
CA LYS A 78 -0.11 4.95 -9.37
C LYS A 78 -0.65 3.61 -9.85
N ASN A 79 -1.76 3.62 -10.59
CA ASN A 79 -2.39 2.43 -11.19
C ASN A 79 -2.73 1.35 -10.14
N ILE A 80 -3.35 1.76 -9.04
CA ILE A 80 -3.80 0.90 -7.94
C ILE A 80 -5.33 0.79 -7.99
N ASP A 81 -5.84 -0.41 -7.76
CA ASP A 81 -7.27 -0.70 -7.75
C ASP A 81 -7.89 -0.57 -6.36
N VAL A 82 -7.09 -0.91 -5.32
CA VAL A 82 -7.50 -0.86 -3.92
C VAL A 82 -6.40 -0.24 -3.06
N LEU A 83 -6.74 0.76 -2.26
CA LEU A 83 -5.89 1.29 -1.19
C LEU A 83 -6.36 0.76 0.16
N ILE A 84 -5.46 0.12 0.90
CA ILE A 84 -5.66 -0.27 2.28
C ILE A 84 -4.83 0.68 3.16
N ILE A 85 -5.50 1.47 4.00
CA ILE A 85 -4.86 2.35 4.96
C ILE A 85 -4.76 1.60 6.29
N ASN A 86 -3.55 1.10 6.56
CA ASN A 86 -3.21 0.35 7.76
C ASN A 86 -2.24 1.14 8.66
N ILE A 87 -2.51 2.44 8.80
CA ILE A 87 -1.83 3.32 9.74
C ILE A 87 -2.82 3.62 10.86
N PRO A 88 -2.84 2.82 11.94
CA PRO A 88 -3.71 3.13 13.07
C PRO A 88 -3.26 4.44 13.72
N PRO A 89 -4.18 5.19 14.34
CA PRO A 89 -3.81 6.31 15.19
C PRO A 89 -2.85 5.80 16.26
N LYS A 90 -1.68 6.43 16.39
CA LYS A 90 -0.73 6.05 17.45
C LYS A 90 -1.44 6.29 18.79
N ILE A 91 -1.75 5.21 19.51
CA ILE A 91 -2.43 5.20 20.82
C ILE A 91 -1.76 6.12 21.86
N ARG A 92 -0.51 6.53 21.64
CA ARG A 92 0.31 7.32 22.59
C ARG A 92 0.50 8.80 22.27
N SER A 93 -0.03 9.34 21.17
CA SER A 93 0.04 10.79 20.93
C SER A 93 -1.31 11.43 21.24
N TYR A 94 -1.40 12.10 22.38
CA TYR A 94 -2.54 12.90 22.88
C TYR A 94 -3.04 14.03 21.94
N LYS A 95 -2.56 14.07 20.68
CA LYS A 95 -2.92 15.07 19.67
C LYS A 95 -3.51 14.39 18.44
N ASN A 96 -4.84 14.23 18.43
CA ASN A 96 -5.62 13.76 17.27
C ASN A 96 -5.29 14.54 15.98
N VAL A 97 -4.85 15.80 16.10
CA VAL A 97 -4.40 16.67 15.00
C VAL A 97 -3.34 16.00 14.10
N ASP A 98 -2.38 15.27 14.67
CA ASP A 98 -1.32 14.64 13.85
C ASP A 98 -1.87 13.49 12.99
N TYR A 99 -2.93 12.82 13.46
CA TYR A 99 -3.57 11.76 12.69
C TYR A 99 -4.39 12.33 11.53
N TYR A 100 -5.23 13.33 11.79
CA TYR A 100 -6.02 13.98 10.74
C TYR A 100 -5.13 14.57 9.64
N ASN A 101 -4.03 15.23 9.99
CA ASN A 101 -3.08 15.77 9.02
C ASN A 101 -2.46 14.67 8.13
N LYS A 102 -2.26 13.46 8.66
CA LYS A 102 -1.75 12.33 7.86
C LYS A 102 -2.79 11.82 6.88
N ILE A 103 -4.04 11.73 7.30
CA ILE A 103 -5.16 11.37 6.41
C ILE A 103 -5.33 12.42 5.32
N GLU A 104 -5.28 13.71 5.67
CA GLU A 104 -5.37 14.81 4.69
C GLU A 104 -4.24 14.72 3.65
N LYS A 105 -3.00 14.45 4.06
CA LYS A 105 -1.88 14.22 3.13
C LYS A 105 -2.11 13.06 2.17
N ILE A 106 -2.78 11.99 2.62
CA ILE A 106 -3.17 10.88 1.75
C ILE A 106 -4.15 11.40 0.70
N LEU A 107 -5.20 12.12 1.10
CA LEU A 107 -6.22 12.66 0.20
C LEU A 107 -5.66 13.66 -0.82
N LEU A 108 -4.59 14.38 -0.50
CA LEU A 108 -3.96 15.35 -1.41
C LEU A 108 -3.19 14.72 -2.59
N CYS A 109 -3.15 13.39 -2.73
CA CYS A 109 -2.40 12.73 -3.79
C CYS A 109 -3.13 12.81 -5.15
N ASN A 110 -2.39 13.10 -6.23
CA ASN A 110 -2.98 13.32 -7.56
C ASN A 110 -3.67 12.08 -8.19
N ASN A 111 -3.42 10.90 -7.63
CA ASN A 111 -3.97 9.62 -8.11
C ASN A 111 -5.07 9.07 -7.18
N CYS A 112 -5.34 9.72 -6.05
CA CYS A 112 -6.25 9.21 -5.03
C CYS A 112 -7.69 9.13 -5.54
N ASP A 113 -8.11 10.13 -6.32
CA ASP A 113 -9.44 10.21 -6.93
C ASP A 113 -9.70 9.09 -7.97
N LYS A 114 -8.65 8.40 -8.41
CA LYS A 114 -8.75 7.30 -9.38
C LYS A 114 -8.86 5.93 -8.71
N ILE A 115 -8.71 5.86 -7.39
CA ILE A 115 -8.78 4.63 -6.63
C ILE A 115 -10.25 4.40 -6.26
N ASN A 116 -10.86 3.39 -6.86
CA ASN A 116 -12.29 3.13 -6.68
C ASN A 116 -12.63 2.52 -5.32
N ASN A 117 -11.64 1.90 -4.64
CA ASN A 117 -11.87 1.17 -3.40
C ASN A 117 -10.83 1.57 -2.35
N ILE A 118 -11.30 2.11 -1.23
CA ILE A 118 -10.45 2.45 -0.08
C ILE A 118 -10.95 1.67 1.13
N ILE A 119 -10.07 0.89 1.75
CA ILE A 119 -10.32 0.17 3.00
C ILE A 119 -9.51 0.86 4.09
N PHE A 120 -10.20 1.36 5.09
CA PHE A 120 -9.59 2.00 6.25
C PHE A 120 -9.70 1.09 7.47
N ILE A 121 -8.56 0.70 8.05
CA ILE A 121 -8.54 -0.18 9.22
C ILE A 121 -8.68 0.69 10.48
N SER A 122 -9.79 0.51 11.20
CA SER A 122 -10.15 1.24 12.41
C SER A 122 -10.86 0.33 13.43
N SER A 123 -11.04 0.82 14.65
CA SER A 123 -11.81 0.20 15.74
C SER A 123 -12.98 1.08 16.13
#